data_AF-A0A2V6K6Q6-F1
#
_entry.id   AF-A0A2V6K6Q6-F1
#
_cell.length_a   1.000
_cell.length_b   1.000
_cell.length_c   1.000
_cell.angle_alpha   90.00
_cell.angle_beta   90.00
_cell.angle_gamma   90.00
#
_symmetry.space_group_name_H-M   'P 1'
#
loop_
_entity.id
_entity.type
_entity.pdbx_description
1 polymer ?
#
loop_
_entity_poly.entity_id
_entity_poly.type
_entity_poly.pdbx_seq_one_letter_code
_entity_poly.pdbx_strand_id
1 'polypeptide(L)'
;MEIKTASYRAGWLLVKLLFGCVARIRVLGHENASRAGGFLLAANHISHFDPFLISLTVRRKTDWMTMAEFFRSPVLGFLLRAIDAFPAERDRADLKTIRTAIERLKSGHVVGLFPEGGIRDGTRSLLEGAPLRPGASTLAQIAGIPVLPCVILGSDRLYSQRQWLPFRRTPIWIAFGNPISHFPELQKTHARERIESELAAAFKNLYAELREKFRLKADDLPHPPRERMKRCRASGRRGGDPATPANGNRSGSSAIRRNGVHRFAAGGIDACLCASINLLHTRHRLNPDESGREMARYVAECERLTPQEYYAAPYEPNLAKTLVNGHATMAWNSPIRTRFAANNIAHAEFFRSRSRGIRAPTVLLLHALMSTGRAGHHRWAERFNELGWNACFLHLPYHFSRIPSGYWNGELAITCDLIRNAEGLRQGVIELRQLMSALRERGCREFAVLATSYGGWIGALLTLVESDFRFVALMSPIVNVEHAIWQSPAARRIRRELRQANIEPSLVSRHFHLSSPLHTQPLCDPARVLFVTGEFDSIAPACEIEAIQQKWR
;
A
#
# COMPACT_ATOMS: atom_id res chain seq x y z
N MET A 1 -8.99 -13.26 -30.90
CA MET A 1 -9.07 -13.88 -29.55
C MET A 1 -7.68 -14.27 -28.99
N GLU A 2 -6.57 -13.77 -29.55
CA GLU A 2 -5.20 -14.24 -29.26
C GLU A 2 -4.41 -13.37 -28.26
N ILE A 3 -4.78 -12.09 -28.07
CA ILE A 3 -4.03 -11.14 -27.22
C ILE A 3 -4.14 -11.48 -25.71
N LYS A 4 -5.24 -12.10 -25.29
CA LYS A 4 -5.44 -12.57 -23.89
C LYS A 4 -4.52 -13.74 -23.53
N THR A 5 -4.09 -14.53 -24.51
CA THR A 5 -3.28 -15.74 -24.28
C THR A 5 -1.81 -15.39 -23.99
N ALA A 6 -1.27 -14.35 -24.63
CA ALA A 6 0.11 -13.91 -24.42
C ALA A 6 0.32 -13.22 -23.06
N SER A 7 -0.60 -12.34 -22.68
CA SER A 7 -0.60 -11.65 -21.38
C SER A 7 -0.80 -12.63 -20.21
N TYR A 8 -1.70 -13.60 -20.37
CA TYR A 8 -1.84 -14.73 -19.43
C TYR A 8 -0.55 -15.54 -19.32
N ARG A 9 0.06 -15.95 -20.44
CA ARG A 9 1.31 -16.73 -20.43
C ARG A 9 2.45 -15.97 -19.77
N ALA A 10 2.57 -14.66 -20.00
CA ALA A 10 3.58 -13.82 -19.37
C ALA A 10 3.35 -13.68 -17.85
N GLY A 11 2.12 -13.41 -17.42
CA GLY A 11 1.77 -13.33 -16.00
C GLY A 11 1.93 -14.66 -15.28
N TRP A 12 1.52 -15.76 -15.92
CA TRP A 12 1.73 -17.12 -15.41
C TRP A 12 3.21 -17.47 -15.30
N LEU A 13 4.03 -17.10 -16.30
CA LEU A 13 5.48 -17.29 -16.25
C LEU A 13 6.11 -16.49 -15.09
N LEU A 14 5.67 -15.25 -14.87
CA LEU A 14 6.11 -14.44 -13.74
C LEU A 14 5.77 -15.10 -12.40
N VAL A 15 4.52 -15.56 -12.22
CA VAL A 15 4.09 -16.27 -11.01
C VAL A 15 4.90 -17.55 -10.83
N LYS A 16 5.13 -18.31 -11.90
CA LYS A 16 5.93 -19.54 -11.88
C LYS A 16 7.38 -19.28 -11.49
N LEU A 17 8.00 -18.23 -12.00
CA LEU A 17 9.38 -17.85 -11.64
C LEU A 17 9.45 -17.39 -10.17
N LEU A 18 8.53 -16.51 -9.78
CA LEU A 18 8.47 -15.95 -8.43
C LEU A 18 8.32 -17.05 -7.38
N PHE A 19 7.29 -17.90 -7.50
CA PHE A 19 7.05 -18.98 -6.54
C PHE A 19 7.94 -20.19 -6.76
N GLY A 20 8.45 -20.44 -7.97
CA GLY A 20 9.39 -21.54 -8.24
C GLY A 20 10.75 -21.38 -7.56
N CYS A 21 11.21 -20.13 -7.38
CA CYS A 21 12.45 -19.84 -6.65
C CYS A 21 12.29 -19.89 -5.13
N VAL A 22 11.06 -19.69 -4.63
CA VAL A 22 10.76 -19.44 -3.22
C VAL A 22 10.10 -20.64 -2.54
N ALA A 23 9.25 -21.38 -3.26
CA ALA A 23 8.46 -22.49 -2.75
C ALA A 23 8.91 -23.84 -3.34
N ARG A 24 8.82 -24.89 -2.53
CA ARG A 24 8.95 -26.29 -2.94
C ARG A 24 7.60 -26.96 -2.79
N ILE A 25 6.84 -26.97 -3.88
CA ILE A 25 5.50 -27.55 -3.90
C ILE A 25 5.60 -29.07 -4.04
N ARG A 26 4.96 -29.80 -3.11
CA ARG A 26 4.78 -31.25 -3.16
C ARG A 26 3.30 -31.55 -3.32
N VAL A 27 2.96 -32.37 -4.31
CA VAL A 27 1.57 -32.61 -4.70
C VAL A 27 1.21 -34.07 -4.54
N LEU A 28 0.03 -34.35 -3.98
CA LEU A 28 -0.64 -35.65 -3.99
C LEU A 28 -1.90 -35.58 -4.87
N GLY A 29 -2.23 -36.68 -5.55
CA GLY A 29 -3.43 -36.77 -6.38
C GLY A 29 -3.41 -35.85 -7.61
N HIS A 30 -2.23 -35.53 -8.14
CA HIS A 30 -2.08 -34.58 -9.26
C HIS A 30 -2.85 -35.00 -10.53
N GLU A 31 -3.05 -36.31 -10.71
CA GLU A 31 -3.89 -36.92 -11.74
C GLU A 31 -5.35 -36.45 -11.67
N ASN A 32 -5.89 -36.25 -10.46
CA ASN A 32 -7.27 -35.78 -10.27
C ASN A 32 -7.44 -34.31 -10.70
N ALA A 33 -6.38 -33.52 -10.65
CA ALA A 33 -6.37 -32.13 -11.12
C ALA A 33 -6.23 -32.01 -12.66
N SER A 34 -5.97 -33.10 -13.37
CA SER A 34 -5.74 -33.13 -14.83
C SER A 34 -6.96 -33.62 -15.63
N ARG A 35 -8.15 -33.65 -15.01
CA ARG A 35 -9.38 -34.17 -15.63
C ARG A 35 -9.85 -33.36 -16.84
N ALA A 36 -10.48 -34.05 -17.78
CA ALA A 36 -11.23 -33.45 -18.88
C ALA A 36 -12.59 -32.91 -18.40
N GLY A 37 -13.14 -31.92 -19.11
CA GLY A 37 -14.40 -31.27 -18.75
C GLY A 37 -14.28 -30.23 -17.63
N GLY A 38 -15.35 -29.50 -17.34
CA GLY A 38 -15.38 -28.49 -16.29
C GLY A 38 -15.55 -29.12 -14.91
N PHE A 39 -14.87 -28.58 -13.90
CA PHE A 39 -15.03 -29.00 -12.51
C PHE A 39 -14.80 -27.84 -11.55
N LEU A 40 -15.40 -27.94 -10.37
CA LEU A 40 -15.28 -26.94 -9.32
C LEU A 40 -14.17 -27.34 -8.36
N LEU A 41 -13.12 -26.53 -8.28
CA LEU A 41 -12.02 -26.75 -7.36
C LEU A 41 -12.34 -26.07 -6.02
N ALA A 42 -12.56 -26.87 -4.98
CA ALA A 42 -12.85 -26.39 -3.63
C ALA A 42 -11.64 -26.60 -2.72
N ALA A 43 -11.03 -25.51 -2.25
CA ALA A 43 -9.84 -25.57 -1.40
C ALA A 43 -10.04 -24.88 -0.04
N ASN A 44 -9.30 -25.28 0.99
CA ASN A 44 -9.18 -24.50 2.23
C ASN A 44 -8.38 -23.21 1.98
N HIS A 45 -8.56 -22.18 2.81
CA HIS A 45 -7.92 -20.88 2.60
C HIS A 45 -7.14 -20.40 3.83
N ILE A 46 -5.82 -20.57 3.80
CA ILE A 46 -4.91 -20.22 4.90
C ILE A 46 -3.99 -19.04 4.54
N SER A 47 -3.90 -18.63 3.27
CA SER A 47 -3.09 -17.49 2.85
C SER A 47 -3.54 -16.84 1.54
N HIS A 48 -3.18 -15.57 1.33
CA HIS A 48 -3.39 -14.88 0.04
C HIS A 48 -2.64 -15.54 -1.13
N PHE A 49 -1.67 -16.42 -0.84
CA PHE A 49 -0.86 -17.09 -1.85
C PHE A 49 -1.51 -18.38 -2.38
N ASP A 50 -2.55 -18.89 -1.72
CA ASP A 50 -3.18 -20.17 -2.05
C ASP A 50 -3.68 -20.25 -3.50
N PRO A 51 -4.41 -19.25 -4.04
CA PRO A 51 -4.89 -19.30 -5.42
C PRO A 51 -3.73 -19.45 -6.41
N PHE A 52 -2.62 -18.74 -6.18
CA PHE A 52 -1.45 -18.77 -7.05
C PHE A 52 -0.72 -20.12 -6.97
N LEU A 53 -0.48 -20.62 -5.75
CA LEU A 53 0.21 -21.88 -5.52
C LEU A 53 -0.57 -23.08 -6.07
N ILE A 54 -1.89 -23.10 -5.87
CA ILE A 54 -2.76 -24.15 -6.42
C ILE A 54 -2.78 -24.05 -7.95
N SER A 55 -2.91 -22.86 -8.53
CA SER A 55 -2.93 -22.68 -10.00
C SER A 55 -1.63 -23.12 -10.68
N LEU A 56 -0.49 -23.07 -9.99
CA LEU A 56 0.78 -23.60 -10.52
C LEU A 56 0.79 -25.13 -10.62
N THR A 57 -0.08 -25.81 -9.86
CA THR A 57 -0.19 -27.28 -9.84
C THR A 57 -1.34 -27.80 -10.69
N VAL A 58 -2.30 -26.96 -11.08
CA VAL A 58 -3.35 -27.36 -12.02
C VAL A 58 -2.86 -27.05 -13.44
N ARG A 59 -2.73 -28.08 -14.29
CA ARG A 59 -2.21 -27.93 -15.67
C ARG A 59 -3.15 -27.13 -16.60
N ARG A 60 -4.35 -26.82 -16.12
CA ARG A 60 -5.39 -26.07 -16.80
C ARG A 60 -5.62 -24.75 -16.08
N LYS A 61 -6.00 -23.74 -16.84
CA LYS A 61 -6.35 -22.43 -16.31
C LYS A 61 -7.48 -22.55 -15.27
N THR A 62 -7.27 -21.96 -14.10
CA THR A 62 -8.22 -21.97 -12.98
C THR A 62 -8.80 -20.58 -12.79
N ASP A 63 -10.10 -20.44 -13.02
CA ASP A 63 -10.81 -19.18 -12.89
C ASP A 63 -11.24 -19.00 -11.43
N TRP A 64 -10.50 -18.20 -10.66
CA TRP A 64 -10.77 -17.99 -9.24
C TRP A 64 -11.87 -16.96 -8.98
N MET A 65 -12.85 -17.33 -8.15
CA MET A 65 -13.82 -16.38 -7.64
C MET A 65 -13.19 -15.55 -6.51
N THR A 66 -13.02 -14.23 -6.72
CA THR A 66 -12.29 -13.34 -5.81
C THR A 66 -13.06 -12.05 -5.52
N MET A 67 -12.90 -11.46 -4.33
CA MET A 67 -13.56 -10.18 -3.97
C MET A 67 -13.28 -9.08 -5.00
N ALA A 68 -14.34 -8.42 -5.48
CA ALA A 68 -14.27 -7.35 -6.48
C ALA A 68 -13.33 -6.20 -6.06
N GLU A 69 -13.25 -5.95 -4.76
CA GLU A 69 -12.41 -4.91 -4.15
C GLU A 69 -10.92 -5.10 -4.45
N PHE A 70 -10.44 -6.34 -4.58
CA PHE A 70 -9.02 -6.61 -4.86
C PHE A 70 -8.60 -6.27 -6.29
N PHE A 71 -9.55 -6.19 -7.23
CA PHE A 71 -9.29 -5.75 -8.60
C PHE A 71 -9.01 -4.25 -8.72
N ARG A 72 -9.34 -3.46 -7.68
CA ARG A 72 -9.09 -2.01 -7.62
C ARG A 72 -7.61 -1.66 -7.44
N SER A 73 -6.82 -2.55 -6.84
CA SER A 73 -5.38 -2.35 -6.72
C SER A 73 -4.70 -2.59 -8.09
N PRO A 74 -3.84 -1.69 -8.60
CA PRO A 74 -3.22 -1.85 -9.91
C PRO A 74 -2.37 -3.13 -10.01
N VAL A 75 -1.53 -3.38 -9.00
CA VAL A 75 -0.61 -4.53 -8.96
C VAL A 75 -1.37 -5.82 -8.65
N LEU A 76 -2.16 -5.84 -7.57
CA LEU A 76 -2.91 -7.04 -7.20
C LEU A 76 -3.99 -7.36 -8.23
N GLY A 77 -4.68 -6.36 -8.77
CA GLY A 77 -5.63 -6.53 -9.86
C GLY A 77 -4.97 -7.04 -11.13
N PHE A 78 -3.76 -6.60 -11.47
CA PHE A 78 -3.00 -7.17 -12.59
C PHE A 78 -2.68 -8.65 -12.35
N LEU A 79 -2.20 -9.01 -11.16
CA LEU A 79 -1.92 -10.41 -10.80
C LEU A 79 -3.19 -11.29 -10.78
N LEU A 80 -4.31 -10.77 -10.27
CA LEU A 80 -5.59 -11.46 -10.26
C LEU A 80 -6.14 -11.66 -11.68
N ARG A 81 -6.04 -10.63 -12.54
CA ARG A 81 -6.37 -10.75 -13.97
C ARG A 81 -5.43 -11.72 -14.70
N ALA A 82 -4.15 -11.79 -14.29
CA ALA A 82 -3.18 -12.73 -14.85
C ALA A 82 -3.48 -14.20 -14.52
N ILE A 83 -4.26 -14.47 -13.46
CA ILE A 83 -4.80 -15.80 -13.16
C ILE A 83 -6.30 -15.91 -13.51
N ASP A 84 -6.83 -14.98 -14.30
CA ASP A 84 -8.24 -14.92 -14.74
C ASP A 84 -9.27 -15.03 -13.62
N ALA A 85 -8.91 -14.53 -12.43
CA ALA A 85 -9.86 -14.35 -11.36
C ALA A 85 -10.99 -13.42 -11.83
N PHE A 86 -12.20 -13.67 -11.35
CA PHE A 86 -13.37 -12.83 -11.62
C PHE A 86 -14.00 -12.31 -10.32
N PRO A 87 -14.56 -11.09 -10.35
CA PRO A 87 -15.06 -10.42 -9.16
C PRO A 87 -16.33 -11.07 -8.59
N ALA A 88 -16.37 -11.18 -7.25
CA ALA A 88 -17.53 -11.56 -6.45
C ALA A 88 -17.73 -10.55 -5.31
N GLU A 89 -18.96 -10.22 -4.96
CA GLU A 89 -19.28 -9.34 -3.83
C GLU A 89 -19.44 -10.15 -2.53
N ARG A 90 -19.04 -9.56 -1.39
CA ARG A 90 -18.91 -10.26 -0.10
C ARG A 90 -20.25 -10.50 0.60
N ASP A 91 -21.19 -9.56 0.44
CA ASP A 91 -22.44 -9.50 1.22
C ASP A 91 -23.70 -9.67 0.37
N ARG A 92 -23.54 -9.88 -0.93
CA ARG A 92 -24.59 -10.33 -1.85
C ARG A 92 -23.96 -11.35 -2.78
N ALA A 93 -24.48 -12.58 -2.76
CA ALA A 93 -24.23 -13.50 -3.83
C ALA A 93 -24.96 -12.94 -5.06
N ASP A 94 -24.31 -12.02 -5.78
CA ASP A 94 -24.87 -11.43 -6.98
C ASP A 94 -25.22 -12.58 -7.92
N LEU A 95 -26.50 -12.66 -8.31
CA LEU A 95 -27.00 -13.67 -9.25
C LEU A 95 -26.14 -13.69 -10.52
N LYS A 96 -25.55 -12.55 -10.88
CA LYS A 96 -24.60 -12.42 -11.99
C LYS A 96 -23.33 -13.24 -11.78
N THR A 97 -22.69 -13.17 -10.61
CA THR A 97 -21.47 -13.94 -10.29
C THR A 97 -21.73 -15.44 -10.31
N ILE A 98 -22.86 -15.88 -9.73
CA ILE A 98 -23.27 -17.30 -9.75
C ILE A 98 -23.50 -17.76 -11.19
N ARG A 99 -24.21 -16.98 -12.01
CA ARG A 99 -24.45 -17.29 -13.43
C ARG A 99 -23.13 -17.40 -14.21
N THR A 100 -22.22 -16.45 -14.05
CA THR A 100 -20.91 -16.48 -14.71
C THR A 100 -20.09 -17.70 -14.30
N ALA A 101 -20.12 -18.10 -13.02
CA ALA A 101 -19.44 -19.31 -12.56
C ALA A 101 -20.03 -20.57 -13.22
N ILE A 102 -21.36 -20.68 -13.29
CA ILE A 102 -22.06 -21.81 -13.93
C ILE A 102 -21.74 -21.86 -15.43
N GLU A 103 -21.76 -20.73 -16.13
CA GLU A 103 -21.44 -20.65 -17.56
C GLU A 103 -20.02 -21.14 -17.83
N ARG A 104 -19.02 -20.65 -17.07
CA ARG A 104 -17.63 -21.08 -17.20
C ARG A 104 -17.46 -22.58 -16.94
N LEU A 105 -18.09 -23.11 -15.89
CA LEU A 105 -18.08 -24.54 -15.59
C LEU A 105 -18.67 -25.37 -16.73
N LYS A 106 -19.81 -24.96 -17.29
CA LYS A 106 -20.45 -25.64 -18.43
C LYS A 106 -19.65 -25.53 -19.72
N SER A 107 -18.92 -24.43 -19.92
CA SER A 107 -17.94 -24.26 -21.01
C SER A 107 -16.65 -25.09 -20.81
N GLY A 108 -16.61 -25.92 -19.77
CA GLY A 108 -15.50 -26.82 -19.50
C GLY A 108 -14.35 -26.19 -18.72
N HIS A 109 -14.48 -24.97 -18.19
CA HIS A 109 -13.41 -24.34 -17.41
C HIS A 109 -13.30 -24.94 -15.99
N VAL A 110 -12.13 -24.77 -15.37
CA VAL A 110 -11.95 -25.02 -13.94
C VAL A 110 -12.29 -23.75 -13.19
N VAL A 111 -13.23 -23.81 -12.24
CA VAL A 111 -13.56 -22.66 -11.38
C VAL A 111 -13.10 -22.95 -9.97
N GLY A 112 -12.29 -22.05 -9.40
CA GLY A 112 -11.75 -22.17 -8.05
C GLY A 112 -12.54 -21.36 -7.02
N LEU A 113 -12.83 -21.96 -5.86
CA LEU A 113 -13.40 -21.26 -4.71
C LEU A 113 -12.87 -21.78 -3.38
N PHE A 114 -13.10 -20.99 -2.34
CA PHE A 114 -12.78 -21.32 -0.96
C PHE A 114 -14.08 -21.40 -0.13
N PRO A 115 -14.52 -22.59 0.30
CA PRO A 115 -15.78 -22.75 1.04
C PRO A 115 -15.74 -22.14 2.46
N GLU A 116 -14.59 -21.64 2.90
CA GLU A 116 -14.42 -20.86 4.14
C GLU A 116 -14.96 -19.42 4.06
N GLY A 117 -15.15 -18.90 2.85
CA GLY A 117 -15.61 -17.52 2.61
C GLY A 117 -14.63 -16.43 3.06
N GLY A 118 -13.37 -16.79 3.28
CA GLY A 118 -12.27 -15.92 3.70
C GLY A 118 -11.10 -16.75 4.23
N ILE A 119 -9.97 -16.10 4.52
CA ILE A 119 -8.82 -16.79 5.13
C ILE A 119 -9.16 -17.14 6.59
N ARG A 120 -9.08 -18.43 6.94
CA ARG A 120 -9.40 -18.95 8.28
C ARG A 120 -8.30 -19.89 8.79
N ASP A 121 -8.12 -19.94 10.10
CA ASP A 121 -7.19 -20.82 10.80
C ASP A 121 -7.72 -21.25 12.18
N GLY A 122 -7.02 -22.19 12.81
CA GLY A 122 -7.39 -22.77 14.09
C GLY A 122 -8.80 -23.37 14.06
N THR A 123 -9.55 -23.23 15.16
CA THR A 123 -10.93 -23.74 15.30
C THR A 123 -11.94 -23.17 14.30
N ARG A 124 -11.55 -22.18 13.50
CA ARG A 124 -12.38 -21.57 12.45
C ARG A 124 -12.05 -22.07 11.04
N SER A 125 -11.04 -22.92 10.89
CA SER A 125 -10.69 -23.54 9.60
C SER A 125 -11.51 -24.81 9.35
N LEU A 126 -11.79 -25.09 8.08
CA LEU A 126 -12.40 -26.36 7.67
C LEU A 126 -11.56 -27.56 8.07
N LEU A 127 -10.23 -27.39 8.12
CA LEU A 127 -9.29 -28.44 8.52
C LEU A 127 -9.47 -28.89 9.98
N GLU A 128 -10.05 -28.03 10.81
CA GLU A 128 -10.32 -28.27 12.24
C GLU A 128 -11.84 -28.41 12.52
N GLY A 129 -12.67 -28.61 11.48
CA GLY A 129 -14.09 -28.95 11.62
C GLY A 129 -15.08 -27.79 11.57
N ALA A 130 -14.67 -26.59 11.13
CA ALA A 130 -15.61 -25.49 10.88
C ALA A 130 -16.63 -25.84 9.77
N PRO A 131 -17.85 -25.26 9.79
CA PRO A 131 -18.86 -25.54 8.77
C PRO A 131 -18.48 -24.94 7.41
N LEU A 132 -18.78 -25.68 6.33
CA LEU A 132 -18.63 -25.21 4.96
C LEU A 132 -19.73 -24.21 4.62
N ARG A 133 -19.40 -23.19 3.82
CA ARG A 133 -20.44 -22.38 3.18
C ARG A 133 -21.07 -23.16 2.01
N PRO A 134 -22.40 -23.06 1.82
CA PRO A 134 -23.13 -23.86 0.83
C PRO A 134 -22.89 -23.46 -0.63
N GLY A 135 -21.99 -22.51 -0.89
CA GLY A 135 -21.72 -22.01 -2.24
C GLY A 135 -21.14 -23.09 -3.17
N ALA A 136 -20.31 -24.00 -2.63
CA ALA A 136 -19.67 -25.05 -3.41
C ALA A 136 -20.66 -26.11 -3.90
N SER A 137 -21.45 -26.66 -2.98
CA SER A 137 -22.50 -27.65 -3.23
C SER A 137 -23.59 -27.10 -4.15
N THR A 138 -23.97 -25.84 -3.94
CA THR A 138 -24.98 -25.16 -4.78
C THR A 138 -24.51 -25.00 -6.22
N LEU A 139 -23.29 -24.52 -6.44
CA LEU A 139 -22.74 -24.33 -7.79
C LEU A 139 -22.57 -25.65 -8.53
N ALA A 140 -22.03 -26.67 -7.86
CA ALA A 140 -21.82 -27.99 -8.46
C ALA A 140 -23.12 -28.66 -8.89
N GLN A 141 -24.13 -28.66 -8.01
CA GLN A 141 -25.43 -29.27 -8.29
C GLN A 141 -26.19 -28.53 -9.41
N ILE A 142 -26.13 -27.20 -9.47
CA ILE A 142 -26.81 -26.43 -10.53
C ILE A 142 -26.08 -26.57 -11.86
N ALA A 143 -24.75 -26.59 -11.85
CA ALA A 143 -23.96 -26.71 -13.07
C ALA A 143 -23.89 -28.15 -13.59
N GLY A 144 -24.19 -29.17 -12.78
CA GLY A 144 -24.12 -30.58 -13.16
C GLY A 144 -22.67 -31.06 -13.33
N ILE A 145 -21.75 -30.53 -12.51
CA ILE A 145 -20.30 -30.75 -12.62
C ILE A 145 -19.74 -31.26 -11.29
N PRO A 146 -18.64 -32.03 -11.30
CA PRO A 146 -18.06 -32.56 -10.08
C PRO A 146 -17.29 -31.49 -9.28
N VAL A 147 -17.22 -31.69 -7.96
CA VAL A 147 -16.36 -30.90 -7.05
C VAL A 147 -15.06 -31.66 -6.79
N LEU A 148 -13.92 -31.01 -7.03
CA LEU A 148 -12.61 -31.54 -6.69
C LEU A 148 -12.14 -30.94 -5.35
N PRO A 149 -12.07 -31.73 -4.26
CA PRO A 149 -11.53 -31.28 -2.99
C PRO A 149 -10.00 -31.10 -3.06
N CYS A 150 -9.50 -30.01 -2.50
CA CYS A 150 -8.07 -29.67 -2.48
C CYS A 150 -7.61 -29.14 -1.11
N VAL A 151 -6.65 -29.81 -0.47
CA VAL A 151 -6.03 -29.31 0.76
C VAL A 151 -4.69 -28.68 0.45
N ILE A 152 -4.46 -27.45 0.91
CA ILE A 152 -3.16 -26.76 0.89
C ILE A 152 -2.66 -26.48 2.31
N LEU A 153 -1.37 -26.76 2.54
CA LEU A 153 -0.66 -26.51 3.79
C LEU A 153 0.68 -25.79 3.54
N GLY A 154 1.10 -24.97 4.50
CA GLY A 154 2.41 -24.31 4.53
C GLY A 154 2.51 -23.00 3.74
N SER A 155 1.49 -22.63 2.96
CA SER A 155 1.45 -21.38 2.17
C SER A 155 1.43 -20.13 3.05
N ASP A 156 0.83 -20.23 4.23
CA ASP A 156 0.85 -19.23 5.29
C ASP A 156 2.26 -18.90 5.83
N ARG A 157 3.27 -19.74 5.60
CA ARG A 157 4.67 -19.46 5.95
C ARG A 157 5.26 -18.33 5.11
N LEU A 158 4.72 -18.13 3.90
CA LEU A 158 5.12 -17.06 3.02
C LEU A 158 4.70 -15.68 3.55
N TYR A 159 3.95 -15.56 4.66
CA TYR A 159 3.83 -14.25 5.32
C TYR A 159 5.14 -13.78 5.98
N SER A 160 6.08 -14.70 6.24
CA SER A 160 7.41 -14.34 6.74
C SER A 160 8.32 -13.94 5.58
N GLN A 161 8.82 -12.70 5.60
CA GLN A 161 9.78 -12.19 4.60
C GLN A 161 11.02 -13.10 4.46
N ARG A 162 11.43 -13.78 5.54
CA ARG A 162 12.59 -14.70 5.51
C ARG A 162 12.36 -15.91 4.59
N GLN A 163 11.11 -16.32 4.43
CA GLN A 163 10.74 -17.45 3.58
C GLN A 163 10.73 -17.10 2.09
N TRP A 164 10.82 -15.80 1.73
CA TRP A 164 10.96 -15.28 0.36
C TRP A 164 12.40 -15.18 -0.13
N LEU A 165 13.39 -15.44 0.73
CA LEU A 165 14.79 -15.47 0.29
C LEU A 165 14.96 -16.57 -0.77
N PRO A 166 15.62 -16.26 -1.92
CA PRO A 166 15.89 -17.25 -2.94
C PRO A 166 16.65 -18.44 -2.31
N PHE A 167 16.37 -19.65 -2.79
CA PHE A 167 16.97 -20.92 -2.33
C PHE A 167 16.48 -21.48 -0.98
N ARG A 168 15.68 -20.76 -0.19
CA ARG A 168 15.03 -21.33 1.02
C ARG A 168 14.06 -22.46 0.69
N ARG A 169 13.40 -22.38 -0.48
CA ARG A 169 12.51 -23.42 -1.03
C ARG A 169 11.49 -23.91 0.01
N THR A 170 10.72 -22.96 0.55
CA THR A 170 9.70 -23.17 1.59
C THR A 170 8.77 -24.32 1.21
N PRO A 171 8.64 -25.37 2.02
CA PRO A 171 7.83 -26.52 1.65
C PRO A 171 6.34 -26.15 1.69
N ILE A 172 5.66 -26.43 0.58
CA ILE A 172 4.22 -26.27 0.41
C ILE A 172 3.68 -27.64 0.04
N TRP A 173 2.60 -28.07 0.68
CA TRP A 173 1.96 -29.35 0.39
C TRP A 173 0.56 -29.13 -0.12
N ILE A 174 0.22 -29.81 -1.21
CA ILE A 174 -1.08 -29.75 -1.86
C ILE A 174 -1.56 -31.18 -2.08
N ALA A 175 -2.80 -31.49 -1.73
CA ALA A 175 -3.42 -32.78 -2.03
C ALA A 175 -4.77 -32.59 -2.69
N PHE A 176 -4.96 -33.26 -3.82
CA PHE A 176 -6.23 -33.32 -4.53
C PHE A 176 -6.90 -34.67 -4.27
N GLY A 177 -8.14 -34.65 -3.77
CA GLY A 177 -8.90 -35.87 -3.52
C GLY A 177 -9.67 -36.38 -4.73
N ASN A 178 -10.49 -37.39 -4.49
CA ASN A 178 -11.38 -37.90 -5.51
C ASN A 178 -12.51 -36.89 -5.80
N PRO A 179 -12.88 -36.68 -7.07
CA PRO A 179 -13.99 -35.81 -7.41
C PRO A 179 -15.31 -36.33 -6.86
N ILE A 180 -16.08 -35.43 -6.26
CA ILE A 180 -17.42 -35.67 -5.76
C ILE A 180 -18.40 -35.34 -6.88
N SER A 181 -19.18 -36.33 -7.31
CA SER A 181 -20.18 -36.17 -8.37
C SER A 181 -21.34 -35.28 -7.91
N HIS A 182 -22.11 -34.77 -8.88
CA HIS A 182 -23.43 -34.22 -8.60
C HIS A 182 -24.45 -35.36 -8.53
N PHE A 183 -25.59 -35.11 -7.86
CA PHE A 183 -26.61 -36.13 -7.60
C PHE A 183 -27.95 -35.68 -8.21
N PRO A 184 -28.17 -35.86 -9.52
CA PRO A 184 -29.38 -35.40 -10.20
C PRO A 184 -30.66 -36.13 -9.73
N GLU A 185 -30.52 -37.35 -9.24
CA GLU A 185 -31.60 -38.20 -8.71
C GLU A 185 -32.13 -37.75 -7.34
N LEU A 186 -31.38 -36.94 -6.61
CA LEU A 186 -31.77 -36.46 -5.28
C LEU A 186 -32.48 -35.10 -5.37
N GLN A 187 -33.40 -34.87 -4.44
CA GLN A 187 -33.97 -33.53 -4.23
C GLN A 187 -32.83 -32.53 -3.97
N LYS A 188 -32.95 -31.31 -4.54
CA LYS A 188 -31.88 -30.28 -4.53
C LYS A 188 -31.26 -30.05 -3.14
N THR A 189 -32.06 -30.08 -2.07
CA THR A 189 -31.58 -29.89 -0.70
C THR A 189 -30.72 -31.07 -0.23
N HIS A 190 -31.22 -32.30 -0.35
CA HIS A 190 -30.48 -33.52 0.01
C HIS A 190 -29.22 -33.72 -0.84
N ALA A 191 -29.26 -33.36 -2.13
CA ALA A 191 -28.10 -33.39 -3.00
C ALA A 191 -26.98 -32.45 -2.49
N ARG A 192 -27.34 -31.24 -2.06
CA ARG A 192 -26.38 -30.26 -1.52
C ARG A 192 -25.78 -30.73 -0.20
N GLU A 193 -26.61 -31.21 0.71
CA GLU A 193 -26.17 -31.74 2.01
C GLU A 193 -25.22 -32.93 1.84
N ARG A 194 -25.50 -33.82 0.89
CA ARG A 194 -24.62 -34.93 0.54
C ARG A 194 -23.26 -34.44 0.02
N ILE A 195 -23.26 -33.52 -0.95
CA ILE A 195 -22.01 -32.94 -1.48
C ILE A 195 -21.21 -32.26 -0.37
N GLU A 196 -21.86 -31.53 0.54
CA GLU A 196 -21.19 -30.86 1.66
C GLU A 196 -20.58 -31.86 2.64
N SER A 197 -21.30 -32.92 2.97
CA SER A 197 -20.83 -33.99 3.87
C SER A 197 -19.64 -34.74 3.25
N GLU A 198 -19.73 -35.13 1.98
CA GLU A 198 -18.64 -35.79 1.26
C GLU A 198 -17.42 -34.87 1.12
N LEU A 199 -17.63 -33.58 0.88
CA LEU A 199 -16.57 -32.57 0.77
C LEU A 199 -15.87 -32.34 2.11
N ALA A 200 -16.63 -32.27 3.21
CA ALA A 200 -16.09 -32.17 4.57
C ALA A 200 -15.24 -33.39 4.94
N ALA A 201 -15.74 -34.60 4.63
CA ALA A 201 -15.02 -35.84 4.85
C ALA A 201 -13.73 -35.90 4.00
N ALA A 202 -13.81 -35.51 2.74
CA ALA A 202 -12.66 -35.44 1.85
C ALA A 202 -11.58 -34.49 2.37
N PHE A 203 -11.94 -33.30 2.87
CA PHE A 203 -10.97 -32.38 3.47
C PHE A 203 -10.25 -32.99 4.68
N LYS A 204 -10.98 -33.66 5.58
CA LYS A 204 -10.39 -34.33 6.75
C LYS A 204 -9.43 -35.45 6.34
N ASN A 205 -9.83 -36.29 5.39
CA ASN A 205 -9.02 -37.41 4.91
C ASN A 205 -7.75 -36.92 4.21
N LEU A 206 -7.86 -35.94 3.31
CA LEU A 206 -6.71 -35.34 2.62
C LEU A 206 -5.75 -34.66 3.59
N TYR A 207 -6.28 -34.00 4.62
CA TYR A 207 -5.47 -33.39 5.66
C TYR A 207 -4.69 -34.45 6.45
N ALA A 208 -5.33 -35.56 6.84
CA ALA A 208 -4.67 -36.67 7.51
C ALA A 208 -3.61 -37.33 6.60
N GLU A 209 -3.93 -37.59 5.33
CA GLU A 209 -3.01 -38.18 4.36
C GLU A 209 -1.76 -37.32 4.15
N LEU A 210 -1.93 -35.99 4.02
CA LEU A 210 -0.81 -35.06 3.91
C LEU A 210 0.11 -35.12 5.14
N ARG A 211 -0.49 -35.18 6.34
CA ARG A 211 0.25 -35.26 7.61
C ARG A 211 1.06 -36.53 7.71
N GLU A 212 0.47 -37.66 7.34
CA GLU A 212 1.13 -38.97 7.38
C GLU A 212 2.23 -39.07 6.33
N LYS A 213 1.90 -38.84 5.05
CA LYS A 213 2.81 -39.03 3.91
C LYS A 213 4.03 -38.14 3.97
N PHE A 214 3.88 -36.91 4.45
CA PHE A 214 4.98 -35.96 4.59
C PHE A 214 5.52 -35.82 6.01
N ARG A 215 5.02 -36.63 6.96
CA ARG A 215 5.42 -36.63 8.38
C ARG A 215 5.40 -35.22 8.98
N LEU A 216 4.31 -34.49 8.75
CA LEU A 216 4.17 -33.08 9.16
C LEU A 216 4.11 -32.97 10.68
N LYS A 217 4.93 -32.09 11.24
CA LYS A 217 4.93 -31.79 12.68
C LYS A 217 3.87 -30.76 13.03
N ALA A 218 3.59 -30.56 14.31
CA ALA A 218 2.65 -29.53 14.77
C ALA A 218 3.03 -28.12 14.24
N ASP A 219 4.32 -27.79 14.23
CA ASP A 219 4.84 -26.54 13.67
C ASP A 219 4.60 -26.40 12.16
N ASP A 220 4.32 -27.52 11.46
CA ASP A 220 4.06 -27.50 10.03
C ASP A 220 2.62 -27.12 9.66
N LEU A 221 1.71 -27.19 10.63
CA LEU A 221 0.28 -26.98 10.47
C LEU A 221 -0.10 -25.48 10.51
N PRO A 222 -1.30 -25.10 10.05
CA PRO A 222 -1.76 -23.72 10.08
C PRO A 222 -1.84 -23.22 11.53
N HIS A 223 -1.35 -22.02 11.81
CA HIS A 223 -1.49 -21.38 13.13
C HIS A 223 -2.17 -20.02 12.98
N PRO A 224 -2.86 -19.51 14.02
CA PRO A 224 -3.47 -18.18 13.99
C PRO A 224 -2.48 -17.08 13.59
N PRO A 225 -2.87 -16.05 12.82
CA PRO A 225 -1.94 -15.10 12.21
C PRO A 225 -1.26 -14.26 13.30
N ARG A 226 -1.99 -14.03 14.41
CA ARG A 226 -1.51 -13.34 15.62
C ARG A 226 -0.41 -14.14 16.34
N GLU A 227 -0.51 -15.46 16.41
CA GLU A 227 0.50 -16.31 17.05
C GLU A 227 1.78 -16.39 16.23
N ARG A 228 1.68 -16.38 14.88
CA ARG A 228 2.87 -16.34 14.01
C ARG A 228 3.55 -14.96 14.00
N MET A 229 2.78 -13.87 14.00
CA MET A 229 3.33 -12.52 14.22
C MET A 229 4.04 -12.42 15.59
N LYS A 230 3.52 -13.08 16.63
CA LYS A 230 4.17 -13.18 17.95
C LYS A 230 5.41 -14.09 17.96
N ARG A 231 5.39 -15.28 17.35
CA ARG A 231 6.56 -16.20 17.27
C ARG A 231 7.71 -15.65 16.42
N CYS A 232 7.41 -14.87 15.36
CA CYS A 232 8.43 -14.09 14.64
C CYS A 232 9.11 -13.05 15.55
N ARG A 233 8.42 -12.54 16.57
CA ARG A 233 9.00 -11.64 17.60
C ARG A 233 9.71 -12.41 18.72
N ALA A 234 9.18 -13.56 19.14
CA ALA A 234 9.71 -14.35 20.27
C ALA A 234 10.96 -15.16 19.92
N SER A 235 11.11 -15.64 18.68
CA SER A 235 12.33 -16.35 18.22
C SER A 235 13.58 -15.45 18.14
N GLY A 236 13.44 -14.14 18.41
CA GLY A 236 14.56 -13.20 18.59
C GLY A 236 14.97 -12.97 20.05
N ARG A 237 14.34 -13.63 21.03
CA ARG A 237 14.70 -13.54 22.45
C ARG A 237 14.69 -14.94 23.08
N ARG A 238 15.86 -15.57 23.22
CA ARG A 238 16.09 -16.60 24.24
C ARG A 238 17.21 -16.09 25.16
N GLY A 239 16.89 -16.01 26.45
CA GLY A 239 17.81 -15.74 27.55
C GLY A 239 17.39 -14.55 28.42
N GLY A 240 16.75 -14.83 29.57
CA GLY A 240 16.56 -13.88 30.68
C GLY A 240 15.20 -13.98 31.37
N ASP A 241 15.20 -14.51 32.61
CA ASP A 241 14.07 -14.67 33.53
C ASP A 241 13.39 -13.34 33.96
N PRO A 242 12.16 -13.39 34.53
CA PRO A 242 11.34 -12.20 34.76
C PRO A 242 11.63 -11.56 36.13
N ALA A 243 11.89 -10.24 36.15
CA ALA A 243 11.81 -9.44 37.35
C ALA A 243 10.91 -8.20 37.15
N THR A 244 9.98 -8.08 38.09
CA THR A 244 9.04 -7.04 38.58
C THR A 244 9.19 -5.59 38.06
N PRO A 245 8.07 -4.82 37.92
CA PRO A 245 8.10 -3.50 37.28
C PRO A 245 8.45 -2.39 38.27
N ALA A 246 9.34 -1.48 37.86
CA ALA A 246 9.57 -0.21 38.53
C ALA A 246 9.45 0.96 37.54
N ASN A 247 8.67 1.95 37.95
CA ASN A 247 8.52 3.27 37.36
C ASN A 247 9.87 3.97 37.12
N GLY A 248 9.99 4.72 36.03
CA GLY A 248 11.08 5.67 35.85
C GLY A 248 11.28 6.13 34.41
N ASN A 249 11.01 7.42 34.19
CA ASN A 249 11.46 8.20 33.04
C ASN A 249 12.91 7.85 32.66
N ARG A 250 13.15 7.37 31.43
CA ARG A 250 14.48 7.34 30.83
C ARG A 250 14.43 7.74 29.36
N SER A 251 14.94 8.93 29.09
CA SER A 251 15.71 9.20 27.87
C SER A 251 16.81 8.14 27.77
N GLY A 252 16.84 7.42 26.65
CA GLY A 252 17.82 6.36 26.47
C GLY A 252 17.57 5.60 25.19
N SER A 253 18.39 5.90 24.19
CA SER A 253 18.84 4.94 23.18
C SER A 253 18.97 3.54 23.81
N SER A 254 17.95 2.70 23.64
CA SER A 254 18.05 1.28 23.95
C SER A 254 18.20 0.57 22.62
N ALA A 255 19.45 0.22 22.34
CA ALA A 255 19.88 -0.62 21.24
C ALA A 255 18.99 -1.88 21.20
N ILE A 256 17.99 -1.85 20.31
CA ILE A 256 17.30 -3.05 19.90
C ILE A 256 18.35 -3.82 19.08
N ARG A 257 19.01 -4.79 19.71
CA ARG A 257 19.75 -5.86 19.01
C ARG A 257 18.80 -6.48 17.97
N ARG A 258 18.78 -5.91 16.76
CA ARG A 258 17.88 -6.27 15.65
C ARG A 258 18.57 -7.30 14.77
N ASN A 259 17.93 -8.47 14.66
CA ASN A 259 18.22 -9.57 13.73
C ASN A 259 18.76 -9.06 12.38
N GLY A 260 19.99 -9.45 12.01
CA GLY A 260 20.65 -9.03 10.75
C GLY A 260 19.82 -9.30 9.49
N VAL A 261 18.90 -10.26 9.53
CA VAL A 261 17.95 -10.56 8.45
C VAL A 261 16.96 -9.42 8.20
N HIS A 262 16.42 -8.78 9.26
CA HIS A 262 15.50 -7.65 9.09
C HIS A 262 16.22 -6.43 8.52
N ARG A 263 17.44 -6.16 8.99
CA ARG A 263 18.31 -5.10 8.46
C ARG A 263 18.61 -5.34 6.99
N PHE A 264 18.98 -6.56 6.61
CA PHE A 264 19.25 -6.92 5.22
C PHE A 264 18.01 -6.78 4.33
N ALA A 265 16.85 -7.29 4.78
CA ALA A 265 15.60 -7.19 4.01
C ALA A 265 15.13 -5.74 3.86
N ALA A 266 15.16 -4.95 4.93
CA ALA A 266 14.78 -3.54 4.89
C ALA A 266 15.73 -2.73 4.01
N GLY A 267 17.04 -2.95 4.13
CA GLY A 267 18.03 -2.34 3.23
C GLY A 267 17.85 -2.76 1.77
N GLY A 268 17.44 -4.00 1.51
CA GLY A 268 17.09 -4.44 0.16
C GLY A 268 15.86 -3.73 -0.43
N ILE A 269 14.80 -3.55 0.37
CA ILE A 269 13.61 -2.80 -0.04
C ILE A 269 13.96 -1.33 -0.35
N ASP A 270 14.71 -0.70 0.54
CA ASP A 270 15.16 0.69 0.40
C ASP A 270 16.06 0.87 -0.84
N ALA A 271 16.99 -0.07 -1.08
CA ALA A 271 17.83 -0.07 -2.27
C ALA A 271 17.00 -0.23 -3.57
N CYS A 272 16.01 -1.13 -3.58
CA CYS A 272 15.08 -1.28 -4.70
C CYS A 272 14.29 0.01 -4.96
N LEU A 273 13.76 0.65 -3.91
CA LEU A 273 13.04 1.92 -4.01
C LEU A 273 13.94 3.01 -4.61
N CYS A 274 15.15 3.17 -4.10
CA CYS A 274 16.14 4.11 -4.62
C CYS A 274 16.47 3.84 -6.09
N ALA A 275 16.62 2.57 -6.48
CA ALA A 275 16.90 2.18 -7.86
C ALA A 275 15.72 2.52 -8.79
N SER A 276 14.47 2.28 -8.36
CA SER A 276 13.28 2.63 -9.13
C SER A 276 13.14 4.14 -9.33
N ILE A 277 13.41 4.96 -8.31
CA ILE A 277 13.41 6.42 -8.41
C ILE A 277 14.47 6.88 -9.43
N ASN A 278 15.69 6.33 -9.37
CA ASN A 278 16.74 6.66 -10.33
C ASN A 278 16.38 6.27 -11.77
N LEU A 279 15.69 5.14 -11.96
CA LEU A 279 15.20 4.73 -13.28
C LEU A 279 14.15 5.71 -13.81
N LEU A 280 13.21 6.13 -12.96
CA LEU A 280 12.21 7.13 -13.33
C LEU A 280 12.87 8.45 -13.77
N HIS A 281 13.87 8.91 -13.01
CA HIS A 281 14.60 10.14 -13.31
C HIS A 281 15.41 10.11 -14.61
N THR A 282 15.59 8.95 -15.25
CA THR A 282 16.23 8.90 -16.59
C THR A 282 15.39 9.57 -17.68
N ARG A 283 14.10 9.79 -17.42
CA ARG A 283 13.14 10.47 -18.31
C ARG A 283 13.25 12.00 -18.28
N HIS A 284 13.99 12.56 -17.33
CA HIS A 284 14.14 14.00 -17.17
C HIS A 284 15.58 14.42 -17.47
N ARG A 285 15.72 15.51 -18.21
CA ARG A 285 17.01 16.11 -18.57
C ARG A 285 16.95 17.60 -18.40
N LEU A 286 18.10 18.19 -18.08
CA LEU A 286 18.30 19.63 -18.07
C LEU A 286 18.86 20.09 -19.41
N ASN A 287 18.65 21.37 -19.72
CA ASN A 287 19.36 22.02 -20.80
C ASN A 287 20.74 22.47 -20.25
N PRO A 288 21.86 21.88 -20.69
CA PRO A 288 23.18 22.17 -20.14
C PRO A 288 23.56 23.65 -20.22
N ASP A 289 23.09 24.33 -21.26
CA ASP A 289 23.48 25.72 -21.53
C ASP A 289 22.60 26.72 -20.77
N GLU A 290 21.35 26.37 -20.45
CA GLU A 290 20.35 27.32 -19.94
C GLU A 290 20.00 27.10 -18.47
N SER A 291 19.89 25.84 -18.03
CA SER A 291 19.35 25.52 -16.70
C SER A 291 20.21 26.07 -15.55
N GLY A 292 21.54 26.16 -15.73
CA GLY A 292 22.42 26.81 -14.76
C GLY A 292 22.14 28.31 -14.60
N ARG A 293 21.90 29.03 -15.70
CA ARG A 293 21.56 30.47 -15.68
C ARG A 293 20.17 30.71 -15.12
N GLU A 294 19.21 29.84 -15.41
CA GLU A 294 17.87 29.89 -14.80
C GLU A 294 17.94 29.68 -13.29
N MET A 295 18.68 28.66 -12.84
CA MET A 295 18.83 28.38 -11.42
C MET A 295 19.49 29.55 -10.69
N ALA A 296 20.51 30.18 -11.28
CA ALA A 296 21.16 31.34 -10.68
C ALA A 296 20.23 32.54 -10.53
N ARG A 297 19.39 32.82 -11.55
CA ARG A 297 18.37 33.88 -11.48
C ARG A 297 17.34 33.58 -10.40
N TYR A 298 16.83 32.35 -10.37
CA TYR A 298 15.83 31.91 -9.40
C TYR A 298 16.34 32.05 -7.96
N VAL A 299 17.56 31.58 -7.69
CA VAL A 299 18.19 31.67 -6.37
C VAL A 299 18.39 33.13 -5.95
N ALA A 300 18.88 34.00 -6.84
CA ALA A 300 19.10 35.41 -6.53
C ALA A 300 17.81 36.17 -6.16
N GLU A 301 16.67 35.76 -6.73
CA GLU A 301 15.36 36.29 -6.35
C GLU A 301 14.92 35.74 -4.98
N CYS A 302 15.08 34.44 -4.76
CA CYS A 302 14.72 33.76 -3.52
C CYS A 302 15.51 34.25 -2.29
N GLU A 303 16.78 34.61 -2.45
CA GLU A 303 17.61 35.12 -1.34
C GLU A 303 17.06 36.38 -0.69
N ARG A 304 16.29 37.17 -1.44
CA ARG A 304 15.72 38.43 -0.97
C ARG A 304 14.42 38.24 -0.21
N LEU A 305 13.87 37.03 -0.22
CA LEU A 305 12.55 36.73 0.34
C LEU A 305 12.68 36.03 1.69
N THR A 306 11.83 36.44 2.61
CA THR A 306 11.54 35.70 3.83
C THR A 306 10.58 34.54 3.56
N PRO A 307 10.48 33.52 4.44
CA PRO A 307 9.46 32.48 4.31
C PRO A 307 8.04 33.05 4.21
N GLN A 308 7.71 34.09 4.96
CA GLN A 308 6.38 34.71 4.97
C GLN A 308 6.02 35.33 3.61
N GLU A 309 6.97 35.99 2.95
CA GLU A 309 6.82 36.58 1.61
C GLU A 309 6.81 35.50 0.52
N TYR A 310 7.73 34.54 0.60
CA TYR A 310 7.84 33.47 -0.39
C TYR A 310 6.58 32.59 -0.41
N TYR A 311 6.04 32.25 0.76
CA TYR A 311 4.81 31.47 0.89
C TYR A 311 3.55 32.34 1.04
N ALA A 312 3.60 33.64 0.71
CA ALA A 312 2.44 34.52 0.79
C ALA A 312 1.26 33.95 -0.01
N ALA A 313 0.11 33.84 0.64
CA ALA A 313 -1.07 33.21 0.07
C ALA A 313 -2.14 34.27 -0.25
N PRO A 314 -2.41 34.56 -1.53
CA PRO A 314 -3.47 35.49 -1.89
C PRO A 314 -4.84 34.90 -1.53
N TYR A 315 -5.77 35.77 -1.14
CA TYR A 315 -7.13 35.38 -0.82
C TYR A 315 -7.85 34.76 -2.02
N GLU A 316 -8.45 33.58 -1.84
CA GLU A 316 -9.24 32.89 -2.88
C GLU A 316 -10.73 32.84 -2.48
N PRO A 317 -11.56 33.75 -3.01
CA PRO A 317 -12.95 33.91 -2.57
C PRO A 317 -13.84 32.71 -2.91
N ASN A 318 -13.49 31.93 -3.94
CA ASN A 318 -14.32 30.78 -4.34
C ASN A 318 -14.09 29.57 -3.42
N LEU A 319 -12.93 29.50 -2.77
CA LEU A 319 -12.61 28.41 -1.85
C LEU A 319 -13.52 28.45 -0.61
N ALA A 320 -13.71 29.64 -0.04
CA ALA A 320 -14.64 29.83 1.07
C ALA A 320 -16.09 29.46 0.70
N LYS A 321 -16.53 29.73 -0.53
CA LYS A 321 -17.89 29.44 -1.02
C LYS A 321 -18.15 27.94 -1.23
N THR A 322 -17.15 27.16 -1.62
CA THR A 322 -17.30 25.71 -1.90
C THR A 322 -17.42 24.86 -0.64
N LEU A 323 -17.03 25.39 0.53
CA LEU A 323 -17.02 24.69 1.84
C LEU A 323 -18.40 24.41 2.47
N VAL A 324 -19.52 24.44 1.74
CA VAL A 324 -20.86 24.53 2.36
C VAL A 324 -21.59 23.17 2.51
N ASN A 325 -21.33 22.15 1.70
CA ASN A 325 -22.18 20.94 1.65
C ASN A 325 -21.41 19.61 1.66
N GLY A 326 -21.66 18.75 2.65
CA GLY A 326 -21.34 17.30 2.62
C GLY A 326 -19.87 16.96 2.33
N HIS A 327 -19.58 15.70 1.97
CA HIS A 327 -18.26 15.28 1.51
C HIS A 327 -17.95 15.99 0.18
N ALA A 328 -17.19 17.09 0.24
CA ALA A 328 -16.96 17.97 -0.90
C ALA A 328 -15.56 17.73 -1.48
N THR A 329 -15.51 17.28 -2.73
CA THR A 329 -14.31 17.48 -3.55
C THR A 329 -14.29 18.96 -3.93
N MET A 330 -13.27 19.67 -3.47
CA MET A 330 -13.07 21.09 -3.72
C MET A 330 -12.00 21.24 -4.81
N ALA A 331 -12.19 22.25 -5.66
CA ALA A 331 -11.22 22.64 -6.66
C ALA A 331 -11.14 24.16 -6.74
N TRP A 332 -9.93 24.71 -6.84
CA TRP A 332 -9.71 26.16 -6.97
C TRP A 332 -8.45 26.45 -7.78
N ASN A 333 -8.29 27.70 -8.20
CA ASN A 333 -7.11 28.12 -8.94
C ASN A 333 -5.90 28.14 -8.01
N SER A 334 -4.84 27.41 -8.38
CA SER A 334 -3.54 27.56 -7.74
C SER A 334 -2.95 28.94 -8.09
N PRO A 335 -2.42 29.70 -7.11
CA PRO A 335 -1.71 30.95 -7.36
C PRO A 335 -0.46 30.77 -8.22
N ILE A 336 0.23 29.64 -8.07
CA ILE A 336 1.38 29.31 -8.91
C ILE A 336 0.88 28.70 -10.22
N ARG A 337 1.24 29.35 -11.33
CA ARG A 337 0.94 28.88 -12.69
C ARG A 337 2.14 28.18 -13.28
N THR A 338 1.92 26.97 -13.74
CA THR A 338 2.89 26.12 -14.42
C THR A 338 2.48 25.93 -15.87
N ARG A 339 3.38 25.41 -16.71
CA ARG A 339 3.04 24.98 -18.07
C ARG A 339 2.00 23.85 -18.14
N PHE A 340 1.72 23.19 -17.01
CA PHE A 340 0.81 22.06 -16.94
C PHE A 340 -0.55 22.50 -16.39
N ALA A 341 -1.54 22.67 -17.26
CA ALA A 341 -2.87 23.14 -16.89
C ALA A 341 -3.51 22.32 -15.75
N ALA A 342 -3.35 20.99 -15.78
CA ALA A 342 -3.85 20.10 -14.71
C ALA A 342 -3.25 20.41 -13.33
N ASN A 343 -2.00 20.88 -13.28
CA ASN A 343 -1.35 21.25 -12.02
C ASN A 343 -1.72 22.67 -11.56
N ASN A 344 -2.36 23.47 -12.41
CA ASN A 344 -2.75 24.85 -12.08
C ASN A 344 -4.10 24.93 -11.35
N ILE A 345 -4.76 23.78 -11.15
CA ILE A 345 -5.98 23.64 -10.36
C ILE A 345 -5.63 22.82 -9.11
N ALA A 346 -5.80 23.45 -7.95
CA ALA A 346 -5.65 22.78 -6.66
C ALA A 346 -6.90 21.96 -6.37
N HIS A 347 -6.72 20.82 -5.70
CA HIS A 347 -7.81 19.91 -5.36
C HIS A 347 -7.69 19.38 -3.94
N ALA A 348 -8.80 19.33 -3.22
CA ALA A 348 -8.87 18.72 -1.90
C ALA A 348 -10.17 17.94 -1.70
N GLU A 349 -10.14 16.89 -0.90
CA GLU A 349 -11.33 16.19 -0.42
C GLU A 349 -11.56 16.55 1.03
N PHE A 350 -12.72 17.15 1.32
CA PHE A 350 -13.08 17.60 2.65
C PHE A 350 -14.09 16.65 3.32
N PHE A 351 -13.67 16.10 4.45
CA PHE A 351 -14.42 15.16 5.29
C PHE A 351 -14.91 15.90 6.52
N ARG A 352 -16.17 16.35 6.47
CA ARG A 352 -16.78 17.15 7.53
C ARG A 352 -17.12 16.31 8.76
N SER A 353 -16.74 16.81 9.93
CA SER A 353 -17.13 16.27 11.24
C SER A 353 -18.65 16.23 11.38
N ARG A 354 -19.20 15.04 11.67
CA ARG A 354 -20.64 14.84 11.90
C ARG A 354 -21.12 15.50 13.20
N SER A 355 -20.27 15.56 14.23
CA SER A 355 -20.66 16.06 15.55
C SER A 355 -20.51 17.57 15.69
N ARG A 356 -19.46 18.16 15.09
CA ARG A 356 -19.10 19.59 15.29
C ARG A 356 -19.18 20.43 14.01
N GLY A 357 -19.48 19.81 12.87
CA GLY A 357 -19.60 20.49 11.59
C GLY A 357 -18.31 21.20 11.16
N ILE A 358 -18.44 22.27 10.37
CA ILE A 358 -17.29 22.98 9.77
C ILE A 358 -16.39 23.69 10.80
N ARG A 359 -16.92 24.02 11.99
CA ARG A 359 -16.16 24.67 13.06
C ARG A 359 -15.26 23.72 13.84
N ALA A 360 -15.36 22.41 13.58
CA ALA A 360 -14.51 21.42 14.21
C ALA A 360 -13.02 21.67 13.88
N PRO A 361 -12.08 21.26 14.77
CA PRO A 361 -10.66 21.28 14.45
C PRO A 361 -10.40 20.44 13.19
N THR A 362 -9.50 20.88 12.33
CA THR A 362 -9.27 20.26 11.02
C THR A 362 -7.88 19.66 10.91
N VAL A 363 -7.79 18.36 10.58
CA VAL A 363 -6.53 17.72 10.23
C VAL A 363 -6.28 17.77 8.72
N LEU A 364 -5.09 18.24 8.34
CA LEU A 364 -4.58 18.28 6.97
C LEU A 364 -3.81 16.98 6.71
N LEU A 365 -4.27 16.18 5.76
CA LEU A 365 -3.70 14.88 5.39
C LEU A 365 -2.83 15.04 4.14
N LEU A 366 -1.50 14.96 4.29
CA LEU A 366 -0.54 15.17 3.21
C LEU A 366 0.18 13.87 2.85
N HIS A 367 -0.01 13.40 1.62
CA HIS A 367 0.48 12.09 1.19
C HIS A 367 1.95 12.09 0.77
N ALA A 368 2.54 10.90 0.69
CA ALA A 368 3.90 10.69 0.19
C ALA A 368 4.02 10.91 -1.33
N LEU A 369 5.26 11.05 -1.81
CA LEU A 369 5.60 11.04 -3.24
C LEU A 369 5.14 9.73 -3.89
N MET A 370 4.70 9.76 -5.13
CA MET A 370 4.22 8.58 -5.87
C MET A 370 2.99 7.89 -5.25
N SER A 371 2.29 8.51 -4.29
CA SER A 371 1.12 7.89 -3.63
C SER A 371 -0.02 7.60 -4.61
N THR A 372 -0.31 6.32 -4.86
CA THR A 372 -1.31 5.90 -5.86
C THR A 372 -2.68 5.55 -5.27
N GLY A 373 -2.81 5.52 -3.94
CA GLY A 373 -4.01 5.04 -3.24
C GLY A 373 -4.67 6.08 -2.34
N ARG A 374 -5.97 6.33 -2.56
CA ARG A 374 -6.78 7.23 -1.71
C ARG A 374 -7.38 6.54 -0.49
N ALA A 375 -7.64 5.24 -0.57
CA ALA A 375 -8.38 4.49 0.45
C ALA A 375 -7.77 4.56 1.86
N GLY A 376 -6.43 4.49 1.97
CA GLY A 376 -5.76 4.61 3.28
C GLY A 376 -5.96 5.99 3.92
N HIS A 377 -5.87 7.05 3.11
CA HIS A 377 -6.08 8.43 3.56
C HIS A 377 -7.55 8.67 3.94
N HIS A 378 -8.49 8.09 3.19
CA HIS A 378 -9.92 8.19 3.49
C HIS A 378 -10.26 7.49 4.82
N ARG A 379 -9.66 6.32 5.08
CA ARG A 379 -9.83 5.63 6.37
C ARG A 379 -9.29 6.45 7.54
N TRP A 380 -8.16 7.14 7.36
CA TRP A 380 -7.67 8.08 8.36
C TRP A 380 -8.62 9.27 8.55
N ALA A 381 -9.13 9.83 7.47
CA ALA A 381 -10.11 10.92 7.50
C ALA A 381 -11.39 10.52 8.26
N GLU A 382 -11.95 9.34 7.96
CA GLU A 382 -13.08 8.74 8.67
C GLU A 382 -12.78 8.58 10.16
N ARG A 383 -11.58 8.08 10.51
CA ARG A 383 -11.18 7.91 11.90
C ARG A 383 -11.09 9.24 12.66
N PHE A 384 -10.59 10.30 12.01
CA PHE A 384 -10.58 11.64 12.61
C PHE A 384 -11.99 12.20 12.75
N ASN A 385 -12.88 11.96 11.78
CA ASN A 385 -14.29 12.32 11.88
C ASN A 385 -14.99 11.63 13.06
N GLU A 386 -14.71 10.35 13.33
CA GLU A 386 -15.21 9.63 14.52
C GLU A 386 -14.75 10.31 15.83
N LEU A 387 -13.55 10.90 15.84
CA LEU A 387 -13.01 11.67 16.95
C LEU A 387 -13.51 13.12 16.99
N GLY A 388 -14.43 13.50 16.10
CA GLY A 388 -15.04 14.82 16.04
C GLY A 388 -14.24 15.87 15.27
N TRP A 389 -13.19 15.49 14.54
CA TRP A 389 -12.38 16.39 13.71
C TRP A 389 -12.88 16.45 12.27
N ASN A 390 -12.72 17.58 11.60
CA ASN A 390 -12.70 17.60 10.14
C ASN A 390 -11.40 16.99 9.63
N ALA A 391 -11.41 16.42 8.43
CA ALA A 391 -10.18 16.00 7.76
C ALA A 391 -10.17 16.52 6.33
N CYS A 392 -9.02 16.97 5.85
CA CYS A 392 -8.85 17.45 4.49
C CYS A 392 -7.69 16.72 3.82
N PHE A 393 -7.99 15.96 2.79
CA PHE A 393 -6.99 15.26 1.99
C PHE A 393 -6.65 16.10 0.75
N LEU A 394 -5.43 16.63 0.72
CA LEU A 394 -4.97 17.50 -0.37
C LEU A 394 -4.31 16.68 -1.47
N HIS A 395 -4.64 16.97 -2.73
CA HIS A 395 -3.87 16.51 -3.88
C HIS A 395 -2.66 17.41 -4.07
N LEU A 396 -1.50 16.95 -3.58
CA LEU A 396 -0.26 17.70 -3.69
C LEU A 396 0.12 17.93 -5.17
N PRO A 397 0.90 18.97 -5.48
CA PRO A 397 1.31 19.27 -6.86
C PRO A 397 1.82 18.05 -7.61
N TYR A 398 1.36 17.89 -8.85
CA TYR A 398 1.63 16.77 -9.76
C TYR A 398 1.07 15.40 -9.37
N HIS A 399 0.17 15.32 -8.37
CA HIS A 399 -0.44 14.06 -7.93
C HIS A 399 -1.97 14.02 -8.15
N PHE A 400 -2.53 12.82 -8.20
CA PHE A 400 -3.95 12.51 -8.33
C PHE A 400 -4.66 13.29 -9.46
N SER A 401 -5.53 14.23 -9.14
CA SER A 401 -6.25 15.04 -10.14
C SER A 401 -5.33 16.00 -10.91
N ARG A 402 -4.07 16.16 -10.47
CA ARG A 402 -3.13 17.15 -10.96
C ARG A 402 -2.03 16.56 -11.84
N ILE A 403 -2.16 15.28 -12.21
CA ILE A 403 -1.18 14.57 -13.03
C ILE A 403 -1.23 15.12 -14.46
N PRO A 404 -0.13 15.67 -14.98
CA PRO A 404 -0.09 16.10 -16.36
C PRO A 404 -0.14 14.90 -17.32
N SER A 405 -0.75 15.08 -18.49
CA SER A 405 -0.82 14.03 -19.51
C SER A 405 0.58 13.53 -19.88
N GLY A 406 0.73 12.20 -19.96
CA GLY A 406 2.01 11.55 -20.30
C GLY A 406 2.97 11.30 -19.12
N TYR A 407 2.60 11.70 -17.90
CA TYR A 407 3.40 11.51 -16.69
C TYR A 407 2.71 10.61 -15.67
N TRP A 408 3.50 10.02 -14.77
CA TRP A 408 2.99 9.24 -13.65
C TRP A 408 2.66 10.15 -12.45
N ASN A 409 1.85 9.60 -11.56
CA ASN A 409 1.45 10.28 -10.33
C ASN A 409 2.65 10.72 -9.50
N GLY A 410 2.86 12.03 -9.37
CA GLY A 410 3.96 12.65 -8.63
C GLY A 410 5.29 12.72 -9.37
N GLU A 411 5.38 12.29 -10.64
CA GLU A 411 6.66 12.10 -11.34
C GLU A 411 7.41 13.42 -11.45
N LEU A 412 6.67 14.50 -11.67
CA LEU A 412 7.21 15.84 -11.86
C LEU A 412 7.45 16.61 -10.56
N ALA A 413 7.03 16.09 -9.41
CA ALA A 413 7.18 16.76 -8.12
C ALA A 413 8.63 16.78 -7.63
N ILE A 414 9.39 15.72 -7.93
CA ILE A 414 10.83 15.64 -7.62
C ILE A 414 11.56 15.14 -8.86
N THR A 415 12.41 15.98 -9.44
CA THR A 415 13.21 15.68 -10.64
C THR A 415 14.55 16.43 -10.61
N CYS A 416 15.33 16.38 -11.69
CA CYS A 416 16.53 17.21 -11.84
C CYS A 416 16.24 18.71 -12.05
N ASP A 417 15.00 19.08 -12.39
CA ASP A 417 14.54 20.46 -12.47
C ASP A 417 14.24 20.99 -11.05
N LEU A 418 15.27 21.50 -10.38
CA LEU A 418 15.18 21.93 -8.99
C LEU A 418 14.27 23.15 -8.79
N ILE A 419 14.15 24.02 -9.80
CA ILE A 419 13.22 25.15 -9.77
C ILE A 419 11.79 24.63 -9.71
N ARG A 420 11.43 23.68 -10.57
CA ARG A 420 10.10 23.05 -10.52
C ARG A 420 9.85 22.35 -9.19
N ASN A 421 10.84 21.67 -8.63
CA ASN A 421 10.68 21.03 -7.31
C ASN A 421 10.38 22.10 -6.23
N ALA A 422 11.16 23.18 -6.19
CA ALA A 422 10.98 24.27 -5.23
C ALA A 422 9.61 24.97 -5.40
N GLU A 423 9.23 25.31 -6.62
CA GLU A 423 7.92 25.90 -6.92
C GLU A 423 6.76 24.94 -6.65
N GLY A 424 6.94 23.63 -6.82
CA GLY A 424 5.96 22.61 -6.43
C GLY A 424 5.77 22.54 -4.91
N LEU A 425 6.83 22.67 -4.11
CA LEU A 425 6.72 22.76 -2.66
C LEU A 425 6.03 24.06 -2.24
N ARG A 426 6.46 25.18 -2.83
CA ARG A 426 5.86 26.51 -2.66
C ARG A 426 4.37 26.51 -2.95
N GLN A 427 3.98 25.90 -4.06
CA GLN A 427 2.60 25.74 -4.48
C GLN A 427 1.78 25.00 -3.43
N GLY A 428 2.29 23.85 -2.94
CA GLY A 428 1.60 23.07 -1.92
C GLY A 428 1.42 23.82 -0.60
N VAL A 429 2.43 24.55 -0.14
CA VAL A 429 2.34 25.37 1.08
C VAL A 429 1.32 26.50 0.90
N ILE A 430 1.39 27.25 -0.19
CA ILE A 430 0.45 28.36 -0.47
C ILE A 430 -1.00 27.86 -0.50
N GLU A 431 -1.25 26.73 -1.17
CA GLU A 431 -2.59 26.13 -1.25
C GLU A 431 -3.13 25.70 0.12
N LEU A 432 -2.27 25.14 0.98
CA LEU A 432 -2.65 24.81 2.36
C LEU A 432 -3.00 26.07 3.16
N ARG A 433 -2.23 27.16 3.00
CA ARG A 433 -2.54 28.45 3.64
C ARG A 433 -3.86 29.04 3.16
N GLN A 434 -4.16 28.97 1.86
CA GLN A 434 -5.46 29.37 1.31
C GLN A 434 -6.60 28.57 1.92
N LEU A 435 -6.44 27.24 2.00
CA LEU A 435 -7.42 26.35 2.62
C LEU A 435 -7.62 26.66 4.10
N MET A 436 -6.55 26.86 4.86
CA MET A 436 -6.62 27.24 6.27
C MET A 436 -7.33 28.58 6.45
N SER A 437 -7.03 29.59 5.61
CA SER A 437 -7.74 30.88 5.63
C SER A 437 -9.24 30.71 5.39
N ALA A 438 -9.62 29.96 4.35
CA ALA A 438 -11.03 29.71 4.04
C ALA A 438 -11.76 28.96 5.18
N LEU A 439 -11.08 28.03 5.85
CA LEU A 439 -11.62 27.33 7.02
C LEU A 439 -11.73 28.25 8.25
N ARG A 440 -10.77 29.18 8.44
CA ARG A 440 -10.82 30.19 9.51
C ARG A 440 -12.02 31.12 9.37
N GLU A 441 -12.33 31.56 8.16
CA GLU A 441 -13.54 32.35 7.86
C GLU A 441 -14.84 31.60 8.19
N ARG A 442 -14.82 30.27 8.10
CA ARG A 442 -15.94 29.40 8.48
C ARG A 442 -15.94 29.01 9.96
N GLY A 443 -15.01 29.56 10.75
CA GLY A 443 -14.95 29.43 12.20
C GLY A 443 -14.10 28.26 12.71
N CYS A 444 -13.33 27.56 11.87
CA CYS A 444 -12.32 26.62 12.32
C CYS A 444 -11.09 27.38 12.85
N ARG A 445 -10.71 27.15 14.11
CA ARG A 445 -9.62 27.89 14.78
C ARG A 445 -8.41 27.03 15.15
N GLU A 446 -8.52 25.71 15.02
CA GLU A 446 -7.47 24.76 15.38
C GLU A 446 -7.20 23.83 14.20
N PHE A 447 -5.93 23.65 13.87
CA PHE A 447 -5.50 22.78 12.78
C PHE A 447 -4.56 21.69 13.28
N ALA A 448 -4.43 20.64 12.51
CA ALA A 448 -3.38 19.65 12.70
C ALA A 448 -2.83 19.19 11.37
N VAL A 449 -1.62 18.66 11.36
CA VAL A 449 -0.99 18.10 10.16
C VAL A 449 -0.68 16.64 10.41
N LEU A 450 -1.11 15.75 9.51
CA LEU A 450 -0.63 14.38 9.43
C LEU A 450 -0.04 14.17 8.03
N ALA A 451 1.28 14.08 7.97
CA ALA A 451 2.00 14.20 6.72
C ALA A 451 3.10 13.15 6.59
N THR A 452 3.25 12.56 5.40
CA THR A 452 4.22 11.50 5.14
C THR A 452 5.18 11.88 4.02
N SER A 453 6.49 11.66 4.22
CA SER A 453 7.54 11.82 3.21
C SER A 453 7.50 13.19 2.52
N TYR A 454 7.26 13.26 1.21
CA TYR A 454 7.08 14.52 0.47
C TYR A 454 5.97 15.42 1.06
N GLY A 455 4.84 14.84 1.46
CA GLY A 455 3.83 15.58 2.21
C GLY A 455 4.35 16.07 3.56
N GLY A 456 5.22 15.28 4.22
CA GLY A 456 5.92 15.67 5.44
C GLY A 456 6.87 16.85 5.26
N TRP A 457 7.53 16.95 4.10
CA TRP A 457 8.33 18.11 3.73
C TRP A 457 7.46 19.37 3.61
N ILE A 458 6.38 19.31 2.84
CA ILE A 458 5.42 20.42 2.73
C ILE A 458 4.80 20.77 4.09
N GLY A 459 4.47 19.77 4.89
CA GLY A 459 3.95 19.95 6.24
C GLY A 459 4.93 20.66 7.17
N ALA A 460 6.22 20.30 7.11
CA ALA A 460 7.27 20.99 7.85
C ALA A 460 7.43 22.45 7.37
N LEU A 461 7.44 22.70 6.06
CA LEU A 461 7.50 24.05 5.52
C LEU A 461 6.30 24.90 5.92
N LEU A 462 5.10 24.32 5.98
CA LEU A 462 3.90 25.00 6.46
C LEU A 462 4.06 25.49 7.91
N THR A 463 4.74 24.73 8.77
CA THR A 463 4.99 25.17 10.17
C THR A 463 5.89 26.39 10.27
N LEU A 464 6.65 26.73 9.23
CA LEU A 464 7.49 27.94 9.20
C LEU A 464 6.66 29.22 8.98
N VAL A 465 5.39 29.09 8.59
CA VAL A 465 4.54 30.22 8.18
C VAL A 465 3.13 30.21 8.80
N GLU A 466 2.77 29.16 9.54
CA GLU A 466 1.51 29.03 10.27
C GLU A 466 1.76 28.52 11.70
N SER A 467 0.99 29.01 12.68
CA SER A 467 1.24 28.76 14.12
C SER A 467 0.12 28.02 14.86
N ASP A 468 -1.09 27.96 14.31
CA ASP A 468 -2.32 27.48 14.98
C ASP A 468 -2.49 25.95 14.93
N PHE A 469 -1.37 25.22 15.05
CA PHE A 469 -1.37 23.76 15.08
C PHE A 469 -1.57 23.21 16.49
N ARG A 470 -2.54 22.32 16.64
CA ARG A 470 -2.73 21.48 17.82
C ARG A 470 -1.72 20.35 17.89
N PHE A 471 -1.39 19.77 16.74
CA PHE A 471 -0.26 18.86 16.57
C PHE A 471 0.20 18.85 15.11
N VAL A 472 1.47 18.50 14.90
CA VAL A 472 2.06 18.27 13.58
C VAL A 472 2.79 16.94 13.62
N ALA A 473 2.24 15.92 12.98
CA ALA A 473 2.84 14.59 12.89
C ALA A 473 3.49 14.40 11.52
N LEU A 474 4.82 14.38 11.50
CA LEU A 474 5.64 14.29 10.30
C LEU A 474 6.29 12.90 10.23
N MET A 475 5.87 12.08 9.27
CA MET A 475 6.30 10.70 9.08
C MET A 475 7.34 10.59 7.97
N SER A 476 8.59 10.25 8.33
CA SER A 476 9.77 10.26 7.46
C SER A 476 9.87 11.50 6.55
N PRO A 477 9.74 12.73 7.09
CA PRO A 477 9.75 13.93 6.27
C PRO A 477 11.13 14.18 5.65
N ILE A 478 11.17 14.77 4.45
CA ILE A 478 12.43 15.30 3.91
C ILE A 478 12.65 16.67 4.57
N VAL A 479 13.60 16.74 5.51
CA VAL A 479 13.87 17.94 6.30
C VAL A 479 15.22 18.59 5.97
N ASN A 480 16.14 17.80 5.41
CA ASN A 480 17.42 18.25 4.89
C ASN A 480 17.46 18.02 3.38
N VAL A 481 17.23 19.09 2.63
CA VAL A 481 17.18 19.06 1.16
C VAL A 481 18.57 18.87 0.56
N GLU A 482 19.60 19.38 1.22
CA GLU A 482 20.98 19.18 0.80
C GLU A 482 21.35 17.70 0.80
N HIS A 483 21.02 16.99 1.89
CA HIS A 483 21.20 15.55 1.98
C HIS A 483 20.41 14.83 0.88
N ALA A 484 19.13 15.18 0.71
CA ALA A 484 18.26 14.55 -0.27
C ALA A 484 18.78 14.66 -1.70
N ILE A 485 19.36 15.80 -2.10
CA ILE A 485 19.91 16.01 -3.44
C ILE A 485 21.31 15.40 -3.55
N TRP A 486 22.21 15.75 -2.62
CA TRP A 486 23.65 15.55 -2.81
C TRP A 486 24.18 14.22 -2.27
N GLN A 487 23.50 13.65 -1.27
CA GLN A 487 23.98 12.47 -0.56
C GLN A 487 23.09 11.24 -0.80
N SER A 488 21.77 11.42 -0.87
CA SER A 488 20.83 10.30 -0.96
C SER A 488 21.11 9.40 -2.18
N PRO A 489 21.06 8.06 -2.02
CA PRO A 489 21.17 7.14 -3.15
C PRO A 489 20.08 7.34 -4.21
N ALA A 490 18.88 7.81 -3.82
CA ALA A 490 17.75 8.03 -4.72
C ALA A 490 17.98 9.16 -5.73
N ALA A 491 18.89 10.11 -5.43
CA ALA A 491 19.16 11.27 -6.27
C ALA A 491 20.39 11.12 -7.19
N ARG A 492 20.95 9.91 -7.35
CA ARG A 492 22.13 9.68 -8.19
C ARG A 492 21.96 10.20 -9.63
N ARG A 493 20.80 9.95 -10.27
CA ARG A 493 20.52 10.45 -11.62
C ARG A 493 20.32 11.96 -11.63
N ILE A 494 19.63 12.53 -10.64
CA ILE A 494 19.47 13.98 -10.48
C ILE A 494 20.84 14.66 -10.42
N ARG A 495 21.74 14.20 -9.55
CA ARG A 495 23.10 14.77 -9.43
C ARG A 495 23.88 14.74 -10.72
N ARG A 496 23.73 13.67 -11.52
CA ARG A 496 24.40 13.57 -12.81
C ARG A 496 23.92 14.67 -13.77
N GLU A 497 22.61 14.90 -13.86
CA GLU A 497 22.05 15.96 -14.71
C GLU A 497 22.45 17.35 -14.21
N LEU A 498 22.45 17.58 -12.88
CA LEU A 498 22.88 18.86 -12.30
C LEU A 498 24.34 19.18 -12.61
N ARG A 499 25.24 18.20 -12.49
CA ARG A 499 26.66 18.36 -12.86
C ARG A 499 26.83 18.63 -14.35
N GLN A 500 26.05 17.97 -15.21
CA GLN A 500 26.09 18.22 -16.66
C GLN A 500 25.60 19.62 -17.04
N ALA A 501 24.73 20.21 -16.23
CA ALA A 501 24.25 21.59 -16.39
C ALA A 501 25.05 22.63 -15.58
N ASN A 502 26.20 22.26 -15.02
CA ASN A 502 27.05 23.11 -14.17
C ASN A 502 26.29 23.76 -12.99
N ILE A 503 25.32 23.04 -12.40
CA ILE A 503 24.60 23.49 -11.21
C ILE A 503 25.30 22.94 -9.98
N GLU A 504 26.04 23.83 -9.31
CA GLU A 504 26.83 23.49 -8.12
C GLU A 504 26.02 23.50 -6.82
N PRO A 505 26.37 22.65 -5.83
CA PRO A 505 25.73 22.65 -4.51
C PRO A 505 25.71 24.01 -3.82
N SER A 506 26.80 24.79 -3.95
CA SER A 506 26.91 26.13 -3.36
C SER A 506 25.86 27.10 -3.92
N LEU A 507 25.57 27.04 -5.22
CA LEU A 507 24.52 27.83 -5.84
C LEU A 507 23.15 27.46 -5.29
N VAL A 508 22.85 26.15 -5.24
CA VAL A 508 21.55 25.65 -4.78
C VAL A 508 21.34 25.94 -3.29
N SER A 509 22.39 25.86 -2.46
CA SER A 509 22.28 26.04 -1.01
C SER A 509 21.73 27.40 -0.57
N ARG A 510 21.93 28.43 -1.40
CA ARG A 510 21.52 29.82 -1.15
C ARG A 510 20.00 30.02 -1.05
N HIS A 511 19.18 29.07 -1.52
CA HIS A 511 17.71 29.12 -1.36
C HIS A 511 17.16 28.19 -0.26
N PHE A 512 18.02 27.44 0.44
CA PHE A 512 17.58 26.45 1.43
C PHE A 512 16.94 27.04 2.68
N HIS A 513 17.12 28.34 2.97
CA HIS A 513 16.37 29.04 4.02
C HIS A 513 14.85 29.04 3.77
N LEU A 514 14.43 28.88 2.51
CA LEU A 514 13.03 28.78 2.11
C LEU A 514 12.56 27.35 1.94
N SER A 515 13.39 26.48 1.35
CA SER A 515 12.95 25.14 0.92
C SER A 515 13.37 24.02 1.86
N SER A 516 14.29 24.24 2.80
CA SER A 516 14.80 23.20 3.70
C SER A 516 14.44 23.51 5.16
N PRO A 517 13.50 22.74 5.78
CA PRO A 517 13.07 22.96 7.16
C PRO A 517 14.20 23.04 8.18
N LEU A 518 15.33 22.37 7.93
CA LEU A 518 16.48 22.38 8.82
C LEU A 518 17.07 23.79 9.03
N HIS A 519 16.83 24.77 8.16
CA HIS A 519 17.46 26.10 8.27
C HIS A 519 16.65 27.10 9.13
N THR A 520 15.38 26.80 9.43
CA THR A 520 14.44 27.77 10.00
C THR A 520 13.68 27.17 11.17
N GLN A 521 13.29 28.01 12.14
CA GLN A 521 12.44 27.58 13.27
C GLN A 521 10.96 27.60 12.86
N PRO A 522 10.14 26.66 13.36
CA PRO A 522 8.71 26.70 13.14
C PRO A 522 8.09 27.86 13.94
N LEU A 523 7.00 28.44 13.43
CA LEU A 523 6.20 29.43 14.15
C LEU A 523 5.28 28.78 15.19
N CYS A 524 4.95 27.50 15.02
CA CYS A 524 4.19 26.75 16.00
C CYS A 524 5.08 26.28 17.15
N ASP A 525 4.46 25.97 18.29
CA ASP A 525 5.15 25.39 19.44
C ASP A 525 5.82 24.06 19.05
N PRO A 526 7.16 23.97 19.10
CA PRO A 526 7.90 22.77 18.73
C PRO A 526 7.52 21.52 19.53
N ALA A 527 7.01 21.68 20.76
CA ALA A 527 6.53 20.56 21.57
C ALA A 527 5.31 19.85 20.95
N ARG A 528 4.63 20.50 19.99
CA ARG A 528 3.50 19.96 19.25
C ARG A 528 3.91 19.21 17.98
N VAL A 529 5.21 19.19 17.66
CA VAL A 529 5.75 18.51 16.47
C VAL A 529 6.24 17.11 16.86
N LEU A 530 5.58 16.09 16.30
CA LEU A 530 6.00 14.70 16.38
C LEU A 530 6.69 14.29 15.09
N PHE A 531 7.98 13.95 15.20
CA PHE A 531 8.72 13.31 14.13
C PHE A 531 8.68 11.79 14.27
N VAL A 532 8.41 11.10 13.17
CA VAL A 532 8.52 9.63 13.06
C VAL A 532 9.54 9.33 11.97
N THR A 533 10.51 8.46 12.22
CA THR A 533 11.54 8.07 11.25
C THR A 533 11.63 6.55 11.10
N GLY A 534 12.17 6.10 9.97
CA GLY A 534 12.49 4.69 9.71
C GLY A 534 13.99 4.43 9.92
N GLU A 535 14.34 3.38 10.69
CA GLU A 535 15.75 3.02 10.96
C GLU A 535 16.56 2.75 9.69
N PHE A 536 15.92 2.30 8.61
CA PHE A 536 16.56 1.90 7.35
C PHE A 536 16.22 2.81 6.17
N ASP A 537 15.65 3.99 6.45
CA ASP A 537 15.28 4.96 5.42
C ASP A 537 16.53 5.70 4.92
N SER A 538 16.92 5.50 3.66
CA SER A 538 18.07 6.22 3.07
C SER A 538 17.68 7.50 2.34
N ILE A 539 16.40 7.85 2.31
CA ILE A 539 15.89 9.08 1.69
C ILE A 539 15.75 10.17 2.75
N ALA A 540 15.18 9.82 3.91
CA ALA A 540 15.07 10.67 5.08
C ALA A 540 15.70 9.97 6.30
N PRO A 541 17.04 9.94 6.40
CA PRO A 541 17.73 9.21 7.45
C PRO A 541 17.37 9.69 8.85
N ALA A 542 17.34 8.77 9.81
CA ALA A 542 17.02 9.07 11.20
C ALA A 542 17.89 10.18 11.80
N CYS A 543 19.18 10.25 11.46
CA CYS A 543 20.09 11.29 11.93
C CYS A 543 19.65 12.71 11.51
N GLU A 544 19.10 12.88 10.30
CA GLU A 544 18.61 14.18 9.82
C GLU A 544 17.33 14.59 10.57
N ILE A 545 16.46 13.61 10.86
CA ILE A 545 15.24 13.82 11.62
C ILE A 545 15.55 14.16 13.09
N GLU A 546 16.55 13.51 13.67
CA GLU A 546 17.03 13.80 15.02
C GLU A 546 17.66 15.20 15.08
N ALA A 547 18.44 15.60 14.07
CA ALA A 547 19.06 16.91 13.99
C ALA A 547 18.01 18.05 13.96
N ILE A 548 16.97 17.93 13.14
CA ILE A 548 15.92 18.96 13.12
C ILE A 548 15.10 18.96 14.42
N GLN A 549 14.82 17.78 15.00
CA GLN A 549 14.12 17.72 16.28
C GLN A 549 14.91 18.41 17.39
N GLN A 550 16.23 18.21 17.43
CA GLN A 550 17.10 18.91 18.38
C GLN A 550 17.15 20.40 18.12
N LYS A 551 17.18 20.81 16.85
CA LYS A 551 17.19 22.23 16.48
C LYS A 551 15.89 22.95 16.85
N TRP A 552 14.75 22.28 16.74
CA TRP A 552 13.44 22.87 17.03
C TRP A 552 13.10 22.87 18.53
N ARG A 553 13.75 22.05 19.36
CA ARG A 553 13.60 22.08 20.82
C ARG A 553 14.42 23.20 21.44
#